data_AF-A0A9X3YIQ0-F1
#
_entry.id   AF-A0A9X3YIQ0-F1
#
_cell.length_a   1.000
_cell.length_b   1.000
_cell.length_c   1.000
_cell.angle_alpha   90.00
_cell.angle_beta   90.00
_cell.angle_gamma   90.00
#
_symmetry.space_group_name_H-M   'P 1'
#
loop_
_entity.id
_entity.type
_entity.pdbx_description
1 polymer ?
#
loop_
_entity_poly.entity_id
_entity_poly.type
_entity_poly.pdbx_seq_one_letter_code
_entity_poly.pdbx_strand_id
1 'polypeptide(L)'
;MQRWIKLPDGRFIDANRIMYIGKVETYPRIDEDGNDLGQGYNVLIGTDVSRDAQTVVMGSKDEVLAVLKQLLGGGAAPASAA
;
A
#
# COMPACT_ATOMS: atom_id res chain seq x y z
N MET A 1 14.66 -11.07 -9.61
CA MET A 1 14.77 -9.60 -9.42
C MET A 1 13.77 -9.22 -8.34
N GLN A 2 14.23 -8.76 -7.17
CA GLN A 2 13.31 -8.36 -6.08
C GLN A 2 12.67 -7.01 -6.41
N ARG A 3 11.37 -6.83 -6.15
CA ARG A 3 10.60 -5.64 -6.56
C ARG A 3 10.12 -4.90 -5.32
N TRP A 4 10.96 -3.99 -4.83
CA TRP A 4 10.66 -3.19 -3.65
C TRP A 4 9.63 -2.10 -3.96
N ILE A 5 8.56 -2.05 -3.17
CA ILE A 5 7.55 -0.99 -3.21
C ILE A 5 7.63 -0.21 -1.90
N LYS A 6 7.69 1.12 -2.02
CA LYS A 6 7.63 2.03 -0.88
C LYS A 6 6.18 2.28 -0.50
N LEU A 7 5.87 2.09 0.77
CA LEU A 7 4.57 2.36 1.36
C LEU A 7 4.47 3.85 1.77
N PRO A 8 3.24 4.39 1.93
CA PRO A 8 3.01 5.77 2.36
C PRO A 8 3.59 6.08 3.75
N ASP A 9 3.67 5.07 4.61
CA ASP A 9 4.27 5.14 5.95
C ASP A 9 5.82 5.07 5.93
N GLY A 10 6.43 4.98 4.74
CA GLY A 10 7.88 4.92 4.54
C GLY A 10 8.47 3.51 4.61
N ARG A 11 7.68 2.48 4.93
CA ARG A 11 8.14 1.08 4.92
C ARG A 11 8.34 0.58 3.49
N PHE A 12 9.10 -0.49 3.32
CA PHE A 12 9.28 -1.16 2.04
C PHE A 12 8.76 -2.59 2.09
N ILE A 13 8.07 -3.02 1.04
CA ILE A 13 7.58 -4.39 0.87
C ILE A 13 8.13 -4.99 -0.42
N ASP A 14 8.49 -6.28 -0.40
CA ASP A 14 8.83 -7.02 -1.62
C ASP A 14 7.55 -7.46 -2.30
N ALA A 15 7.26 -6.84 -3.44
CA ALA A 15 6.07 -7.09 -4.23
C ALA A 15 6.01 -8.51 -4.82
N ASN A 16 7.14 -9.23 -4.89
CA ASN A 16 7.16 -10.62 -5.34
C ASN A 16 6.66 -11.61 -4.29
N ARG A 17 6.56 -11.18 -3.02
CA ARG A 17 6.11 -12.03 -1.91
C ARG A 17 4.65 -11.80 -1.54
N ILE A 18 3.94 -10.98 -2.29
CA ILE A 18 2.56 -10.63 -1.96
C ILE A 18 1.67 -11.84 -2.20
N MET A 19 1.12 -12.38 -1.12
CA MET A 19 0.18 -13.51 -1.17
C MET A 19 -1.26 -13.04 -1.34
N TYR A 20 -1.64 -11.96 -0.65
CA TYR A 20 -2.99 -11.43 -0.76
C TYR A 20 -3.05 -9.93 -0.54
N ILE A 21 -4.08 -9.32 -1.11
CA ILE A 21 -4.49 -7.95 -0.88
C ILE A 21 -5.93 -8.02 -0.34
N GLY A 22 -6.11 -7.51 0.86
CA GLY A 22 -7.41 -7.44 1.52
C GLY A 22 -8.34 -6.44 0.83
N LYS A 23 -9.58 -6.41 1.33
CA LYS A 23 -10.55 -5.40 0.89
C LYS A 23 -10.05 -4.01 1.27
N VAL A 24 -10.31 -3.04 0.39
CA VAL A 24 -10.11 -1.62 0.71
C VAL A 24 -11.23 -1.18 1.65
N GLU A 25 -10.87 -0.70 2.83
CA GLU A 25 -11.82 -0.08 3.75
C GLU A 25 -11.58 1.44 3.80
N THR A 26 -12.60 2.15 4.26
CA THR A 26 -12.57 3.61 4.36
C THR A 26 -12.95 4.05 5.76
N TYR A 27 -12.36 5.16 6.18
CA TYR A 27 -12.58 5.74 7.51
C TYR A 27 -12.51 7.27 7.44
N PRO A 28 -13.20 8.01 8.31
CA PRO A 28 -13.03 9.45 8.41
C PRO A 28 -11.64 9.77 8.96
N ARG A 29 -10.86 10.59 8.26
CA ARG A 29 -9.56 11.05 8.71
C ARG A 29 -9.76 12.43 9.34
N ILE A 30 -9.45 12.52 10.62
CA ILE A 30 -9.57 13.76 11.40
C ILE A 30 -8.15 14.14 11.84
N ASP A 31 -7.80 15.42 11.78
CA ASP A 31 -6.53 15.90 12.32
C ASP A 31 -6.55 16.01 13.85
N GLU A 32 -5.42 16.40 14.46
CA GLU A 32 -5.31 16.56 15.92
C GLU A 32 -6.18 17.70 16.47
N ASP A 33 -6.57 18.65 15.62
CA ASP A 33 -7.41 19.80 15.94
C ASP A 33 -8.91 19.52 15.72
N GLY A 34 -9.27 18.32 15.26
CA GLY A 34 -10.67 17.91 15.03
C GLY A 34 -11.22 18.30 13.66
N ASN A 35 -10.39 18.78 12.73
CA ASN A 35 -10.83 19.09 11.37
C ASN A 35 -10.93 17.84 10.52
N ASP A 36 -11.96 17.80 9.66
CA ASP A 36 -12.11 16.75 8.66
C ASP A 36 -11.03 16.89 7.57
N LEU A 37 -10.12 15.93 7.53
CA LEU A 37 -9.13 15.76 6.45
C LEU A 37 -9.70 14.90 5.30
N GLY A 38 -10.98 14.55 5.36
CA GLY A 38 -11.70 13.76 4.38
C GLY A 38 -11.57 12.26 4.61
N GLN A 39 -11.79 11.48 3.55
CA GLN A 39 -11.85 10.03 3.64
C GLN A 39 -10.45 9.40 3.56
N GLY A 40 -10.05 8.72 4.64
CA GLY A 40 -8.91 7.81 4.68
C GLY A 40 -9.25 6.46 4.08
N TYR A 41 -8.25 5.82 3.51
CA TYR A 41 -8.32 4.49 2.91
C TYR A 41 -7.33 3.58 3.63
N ASN A 42 -7.75 2.36 3.94
CA ASN A 42 -6.87 1.32 4.42
C ASN A 42 -6.87 0.12 3.45
N VAL A 43 -5.79 -0.64 3.42
CA VAL A 43 -5.77 -1.96 2.80
C VAL A 43 -4.83 -2.87 3.57
N LEU A 44 -5.26 -4.11 3.80
CA LEU A 44 -4.42 -5.14 4.40
C LEU A 44 -3.58 -5.81 3.30
N ILE A 45 -2.28 -5.92 3.50
CA ILE A 45 -1.36 -6.57 2.58
C ILE A 45 -0.63 -7.68 3.33
N GLY A 46 -0.70 -8.92 2.83
CA GLY A 46 0.04 -10.04 3.39
C GLY A 46 1.17 -10.51 2.48
N THR A 47 2.37 -10.62 3.04
CA THR A 47 3.53 -11.23 2.36
C THR A 47 3.71 -12.72 2.69
N ASP A 48 2.92 -13.25 3.61
CA ASP A 48 2.83 -14.67 4.00
C ASP A 48 1.44 -14.95 4.60
N VAL A 49 1.15 -16.21 4.93
CA VAL A 49 -0.08 -16.63 5.63
C VAL A 49 -0.03 -16.25 7.11
N SER A 50 1.17 -16.15 7.68
CA SER A 50 1.39 -15.78 9.08
C SER A 50 0.88 -14.36 9.39
N ARG A 51 0.25 -14.18 10.56
CA ARG A 51 -0.34 -12.87 10.96
C ARG A 51 0.71 -11.77 11.08
N ASP A 52 1.92 -12.09 11.49
CA ASP A 52 3.04 -11.15 11.63
C ASP A 52 3.56 -10.63 10.28
N ALA A 53 3.25 -11.34 9.19
CA ALA A 53 3.60 -10.94 7.82
C ALA A 53 2.52 -10.07 7.16
N GLN A 54 1.51 -9.66 7.92
CA GLN A 54 0.44 -8.78 7.46
C GLN A 54 0.77 -7.34 7.83
N THR A 55 0.59 -6.42 6.90
CA THR A 55 0.79 -4.98 7.11
C THR A 55 -0.43 -4.23 6.62
N VAL A 56 -0.93 -3.32 7.44
CA VAL A 56 -1.99 -2.40 7.05
C VAL A 56 -1.33 -1.18 6.41
N VAL A 57 -1.73 -0.88 5.18
CA VAL A 57 -1.37 0.36 4.50
C VAL A 57 -2.52 1.32 4.65
N MET A 58 -2.24 2.53 5.14
CA MET A 58 -3.23 3.58 5.34
C MET A 58 -2.77 4.85 4.65
N GLY A 59 -3.71 5.64 4.13
CA GLY A 59 -3.39 6.91 3.49
C GLY A 59 -4.59 7.55 2.81
N SER A 60 -4.31 8.56 2.01
CA SER A 60 -5.28 9.13 1.08
C SER A 60 -5.60 8.15 -0.05
N LYS A 61 -6.67 8.45 -0.79
CA LYS A 61 -7.09 7.67 -1.97
C LYS A 61 -5.94 7.50 -2.97
N ASP A 62 -5.25 8.58 -3.30
CA ASP A 62 -4.21 8.61 -4.33
C ASP A 62 -2.98 7.80 -3.92
N GLU A 63 -2.60 7.86 -2.64
CA GLU A 63 -1.49 7.08 -2.08
C GLU A 63 -1.78 5.58 -2.13
N VAL A 64 -2.95 5.16 -1.62
CA VAL A 64 -3.34 3.74 -1.62
C VAL A 64 -3.50 3.22 -3.06
N LEU A 65 -4.09 4.03 -3.94
CA LEU A 65 -4.22 3.69 -5.35
C LEU A 65 -2.86 3.54 -6.05
N ALA A 66 -1.89 4.41 -5.74
CA ALA A 66 -0.54 4.31 -6.28
C ALA A 66 0.15 3.00 -5.87
N VAL A 67 0.04 2.61 -4.60
CA VAL A 67 0.57 1.34 -4.09
C VAL A 67 -0.07 0.15 -4.81
N LEU A 68 -1.41 0.15 -4.94
CA LEU A 68 -2.14 -0.92 -5.63
C LEU A 68 -1.75 -1.03 -7.11
N LYS A 69 -1.59 0.10 -7.81
CA LYS A 69 -1.12 0.12 -9.20
C LYS A 69 0.30 -0.42 -9.34
N GLN A 70 1.20 -0.09 -8.42
CA GLN A 70 2.56 -0.63 -8.41
C GLN A 70 2.58 -2.14 -8.14
N LEU A 71 1.71 -2.64 -7.24
CA LEU A 71 1.56 -4.06 -6.95
C LEU A 71 1.04 -4.85 -8.15
N LEU A 72 0.02 -4.31 -8.84
CA LEU A 72 -0.60 -4.91 -10.02
C LEU A 72 0.28 -4.82 -11.29
N GLY A 73 1.47 -4.21 -11.21
CA GLY A 73 2.39 -4.09 -12.34
C GLY A 73 2.09 -2.95 -13.31
N GLY A 74 1.15 -2.05 -12.96
CA GLY A 74 0.87 -0.82 -13.71
C GLY A 74 1.91 0.30 -13.47
N GLY A 75 2.75 0.14 -12.46
CA GLY A 75 3.97 0.94 -12.28
C GLY A 75 5.11 0.24 -13.01
N ALA A 76 5.34 0.60 -14.26
CA ALA A 76 6.47 0.12 -15.05
C ALA A 76 7.76 0.23 -14.23
N ALA A 77 8.45 -0.90 -14.06
CA ALA A 77 9.88 -0.87 -13.79
C ALA A 77 10.53 0.00 -14.88
N PRO A 78 11.48 0.90 -14.56
CA PRO A 78 12.33 1.44 -15.60
C PRO A 78 12.99 0.22 -16.25
N ALA A 79 12.65 -0.02 -17.52
CA ALA A 79 13.32 -1.01 -18.33
C ALA A 79 14.81 -0.69 -18.27
N SER A 80 15.59 -1.58 -17.67
CA SER A 80 17.04 -1.50 -17.72
C SER A 80 17.43 -1.49 -19.19
N ALA A 81 17.88 -0.34 -19.69
CA ALA A 81 18.49 -0.23 -21.00
C ALA A 81 19.77 -1.09 -20.98
N ALA A 82 19.85 -1.99 -21.95
CA ALA A 82 21.02 -2.80 -22.27
C ALA A 82 22.11 -1.95 -22.94
#